data_AF-A0ABD6TW88-F1
#
_entry.id   AF-A0ABD6TW88-F1
#
_cell.length_a   1.000
_cell.length_b   1.000
_cell.length_c   1.000
_cell.angle_alpha   90.00
_cell.angle_beta   90.00
_cell.angle_gamma   90.00
#
_symmetry.space_group_name_H-M   'P 1'
#
loop_
_entity.id
_entity.type
_entity.pdbx_description
1 polymer ?
#
loop_
_entity_poly.entity_id
_entity_poly.type
_entity_poly.pdbx_seq_one_letter_code
_entity_poly.pdbx_strand_id
1 'polypeptide(L)'
;MKKSYIKALVVATTLAIPFATYSTPALAALKAEANPSVAAASERTYDTEIKIYKDQKDEPSMVSQYIKNPKVAIEDVTPLAKMTQLTELDLPNNELKDITPLSNLVNLQKLDLEANYISDLSPVSKLNKLVYLSFVANEIRDVKPVIELSKKAYINVQNQKVFLEDTEVNKEVKVPIYEKDGEVSTKIRLKSDGGTYSNGVVKWSTPGEKVYEFGVKDPFNDTGIFFTGSVIQKVVNEKVAEEVIEFKDVPKGHWAEGYVKALADNNISKGDGKGNFLGDDFVTREQYARFLYNAIKK
;
A
#
# COMPACT_ATOMS: atom_id res chain seq x y z
N MET A 1 41.06 6.46 5.29
CA MET A 1 40.26 5.81 4.23
C MET A 1 39.13 6.76 3.85
N LYS A 2 39.14 7.30 2.62
CA LYS A 2 38.09 8.20 2.12
C LYS A 2 36.82 7.36 1.93
N LYS A 3 35.79 7.60 2.75
CA LYS A 3 34.46 7.02 2.56
C LYS A 3 33.74 7.87 1.52
N SER A 4 33.41 7.26 0.39
CA SER A 4 32.73 7.91 -0.72
C SER A 4 31.22 7.81 -0.48
N TYR A 5 30.63 8.77 0.23
CA TYR A 5 29.18 8.80 0.41
C TYR A 5 28.54 9.49 -0.81
N ILE A 6 27.71 8.77 -1.55
CA ILE A 6 26.81 9.37 -2.53
C ILE A 6 25.39 9.17 -2.01
N LYS A 7 24.85 10.18 -1.35
CA LYS A 7 23.41 10.31 -1.14
C LYS A 7 22.80 10.60 -2.51
N ALA A 8 22.01 9.66 -3.04
CA ALA A 8 21.38 9.80 -4.33
C ALA A 8 20.25 10.84 -4.26
N LEU A 9 20.30 11.82 -5.16
CA LEU A 9 19.26 12.81 -5.38
C LEU A 9 18.21 12.19 -6.31
N VAL A 10 17.00 11.95 -5.80
CA VAL A 10 15.80 11.77 -6.64
C VAL A 10 14.85 12.88 -6.27
N VAL A 11 14.82 13.93 -7.08
CA VAL A 11 13.71 14.88 -7.09
C VAL A 11 12.97 14.64 -8.38
N ALA A 12 12.02 13.71 -8.33
CA ALA A 12 10.94 13.59 -9.29
C ALA A 12 9.65 13.75 -8.50
N THR A 13 9.33 14.99 -8.09
CA THR A 13 8.07 15.28 -7.41
C THR A 13 6.98 15.50 -8.45
N THR A 14 6.32 14.44 -8.92
CA THR A 14 4.97 14.60 -9.47
C THR A 14 4.02 15.00 -8.35
N LEU A 15 3.94 16.30 -8.06
CA LEU A 15 2.93 16.85 -7.17
C LEU A 15 1.56 16.72 -7.83
N ALA A 16 0.85 15.63 -7.57
CA ALA A 16 -0.60 15.58 -7.74
C ALA A 16 -1.23 16.27 -6.51
N ILE A 17 -1.42 17.59 -6.57
CA ILE A 17 -2.20 18.28 -5.53
C ILE A 17 -3.67 18.31 -5.97
N PRO A 18 -4.59 17.63 -5.27
CA PRO A 18 -6.01 17.82 -5.50
C PRO A 18 -6.44 19.15 -4.86
N PHE A 19 -6.30 20.26 -5.59
CA PHE A 19 -7.05 21.46 -5.24
C PHE A 19 -8.47 21.33 -5.79
N ALA A 20 -9.31 20.62 -5.04
CA ALA A 20 -10.73 20.89 -5.11
C ALA A 20 -10.97 22.32 -4.60
N THR A 21 -11.75 23.08 -5.36
CA THR A 21 -12.27 24.43 -5.06
C THR A 21 -11.27 25.58 -5.03
N TYR A 22 -10.67 25.95 -6.16
CA TYR A 22 -10.64 27.34 -6.65
C TYR A 22 -10.53 27.32 -8.18
N SER A 23 -11.34 28.16 -8.85
CA SER A 23 -11.50 28.20 -10.30
C SER A 23 -10.25 28.72 -11.01
N THR A 24 -9.40 27.82 -11.49
CA THR A 24 -8.75 27.80 -12.82
C THR A 24 -7.69 26.69 -12.85
N PRO A 25 -7.63 25.85 -13.90
CA PRO A 25 -6.61 24.83 -14.02
C PRO A 25 -5.26 25.47 -14.35
N ALA A 26 -4.40 25.64 -13.33
CA ALA A 26 -2.98 25.93 -13.56
C ALA A 26 -2.29 24.62 -13.97
N LEU A 27 -1.89 24.54 -15.24
CA LEU A 27 -1.11 23.44 -15.78
C LEU A 27 0.31 23.50 -15.17
N ALA A 28 0.58 22.72 -14.12
CA ALA A 28 1.91 22.63 -13.53
C ALA A 28 2.83 21.83 -14.47
N ALA A 29 3.76 22.53 -15.13
CA ALA A 29 4.82 21.90 -15.91
C ALA A 29 5.92 21.39 -14.95
N LEU A 30 6.20 20.09 -15.01
CA LEU A 30 7.29 19.45 -14.28
C LEU A 30 8.59 19.55 -15.08
N LYS A 31 9.55 20.31 -14.56
CA LYS A 31 10.95 20.28 -15.02
C LYS A 31 11.84 19.81 -13.88
N ALA A 32 12.45 18.65 -14.07
CA ALA A 32 13.56 18.20 -13.24
C ALA A 32 14.85 18.85 -13.79
N GLU A 33 15.35 19.87 -13.11
CA GLU A 33 16.69 20.41 -13.40
C GLU A 33 17.64 20.04 -12.25
N ALA A 34 18.58 19.14 -12.55
CA ALA A 34 19.71 18.88 -11.66
C ALA A 34 20.54 20.16 -11.58
N ASN A 35 20.61 20.80 -10.41
CA ASN A 35 21.38 22.03 -10.22
C ASN A 35 22.87 21.77 -10.57
N PRO A 36 23.41 22.30 -11.69
CA PRO A 36 24.76 21.99 -12.14
C PRO A 36 25.84 22.76 -11.38
N SER A 37 25.47 23.67 -10.47
CA SER A 37 26.36 24.72 -9.95
C SER A 37 27.02 24.43 -8.60
N VAL A 38 26.97 23.20 -8.07
CA VAL A 38 27.61 22.92 -6.76
C VAL A 38 28.68 21.83 -6.88
N ALA A 39 29.87 22.24 -6.44
CA ALA A 39 31.17 21.62 -6.59
C ALA A 39 31.28 20.17 -6.09
N ALA A 40 32.44 19.58 -6.42
CA ALA A 40 32.88 18.25 -6.06
C ALA A 40 32.87 17.97 -4.54
N ALA A 41 32.77 16.67 -4.20
CA ALA A 41 33.15 16.00 -2.94
C ALA A 41 32.04 15.47 -2.01
N SER A 42 32.03 14.13 -1.94
CA SER A 42 31.88 13.18 -0.82
C SER A 42 30.74 13.17 0.18
N GLU A 43 29.90 14.19 0.40
CA GLU A 43 28.72 14.05 1.30
C GLU A 43 27.64 15.06 0.90
N ARG A 44 26.66 14.65 0.08
CA ARG A 44 25.58 15.56 -0.37
C ARG A 44 24.24 15.25 0.27
N THR A 45 23.92 15.83 1.41
CA THR A 45 22.50 15.93 1.83
C THR A 45 21.86 17.02 0.96
N TYR A 46 20.75 16.71 0.29
CA TYR A 46 20.01 17.70 -0.49
C TYR A 46 18.67 17.96 0.20
N ASP A 47 18.41 19.23 0.53
CA ASP A 47 17.10 19.65 0.99
C ASP A 47 16.17 19.75 -0.21
N THR A 48 14.96 19.20 -0.09
CA THR A 48 13.90 19.38 -1.08
C THR A 48 13.15 20.67 -0.77
N GLU A 49 13.19 21.63 -1.69
CA GLU A 49 12.44 22.88 -1.58
C GLU A 49 11.25 22.83 -2.54
N ILE A 50 10.01 22.92 -2.03
CA ILE A 50 8.84 23.07 -2.89
C ILE A 50 8.71 24.53 -3.31
N LYS A 51 9.05 24.81 -4.57
CA LYS A 51 8.76 26.09 -5.22
C LYS A 51 7.50 25.97 -6.04
N ILE A 52 6.47 26.70 -5.64
CA ILE A 52 5.26 26.91 -6.43
C ILE A 52 5.52 28.18 -7.21
N TYR A 53 5.43 28.14 -8.53
CA TYR A 53 5.63 29.31 -9.38
C TYR A 53 4.29 29.96 -9.71
N LYS A 54 4.28 31.28 -9.80
CA LYS A 54 3.03 32.03 -10.09
C LYS A 54 2.59 31.89 -11.55
N ASP A 55 3.55 31.69 -12.46
CA ASP A 55 3.38 31.49 -13.91
C ASP A 55 4.64 30.79 -14.50
N GLN A 56 4.86 30.84 -15.82
CA GLN A 56 6.07 30.27 -16.46
C GLN A 56 7.36 31.07 -16.19
N LYS A 57 7.29 32.19 -15.47
CA LYS A 57 8.46 32.90 -14.99
C LYS A 57 8.89 32.22 -13.70
N ASP A 58 10.19 32.11 -13.50
CA ASP A 58 10.86 31.47 -12.36
C ASP A 58 10.66 32.26 -11.04
N GLU A 59 9.51 32.92 -10.88
CA GLU A 59 9.10 33.72 -9.73
C GLU A 59 8.25 32.87 -8.76
N PRO A 60 8.73 32.63 -7.52
CA PRO A 60 7.98 31.88 -6.53
C PRO A 60 6.68 32.59 -6.15
N SER A 61 5.59 31.84 -6.16
CA SER A 61 4.29 32.21 -5.62
C SER A 61 4.40 32.52 -4.13
N MET A 62 3.66 33.54 -3.70
CA MET A 62 3.45 33.87 -2.28
C MET A 62 2.88 32.69 -1.49
N VAL A 63 2.33 31.65 -2.13
CA VAL A 63 1.87 30.43 -1.44
C VAL A 63 3.04 29.63 -0.85
N SER A 64 4.20 29.59 -1.52
CA SER A 64 5.37 28.85 -1.04
C SER A 64 5.88 29.33 0.32
N GLN A 65 5.70 30.61 0.66
CA GLN A 65 6.12 31.14 1.97
C GLN A 65 5.28 30.64 3.14
N TYR A 66 4.07 30.12 2.86
CA TYR A 66 3.15 29.59 3.87
C TYR A 66 3.28 28.08 4.05
N ILE A 67 3.98 27.41 3.14
CA ILE A 67 4.27 25.97 3.25
C ILE A 67 5.51 25.81 4.13
N LYS A 68 5.28 25.64 5.42
CA LYS A 68 6.34 25.31 6.37
C LYS A 68 6.47 23.79 6.46
N ASN A 69 7.67 23.27 6.20
CA ASN A 69 8.01 21.85 6.28
C ASN A 69 7.05 20.94 5.50
N PRO A 70 6.91 21.11 4.17
CA PRO A 70 6.10 20.18 3.40
C PRO A 70 6.69 18.77 3.54
N LYS A 71 5.85 17.79 3.89
CA LYS A 71 6.23 16.38 3.77
C LYS A 71 6.35 16.07 2.28
N VAL A 72 7.57 15.97 1.78
CA VAL A 72 7.86 15.44 0.44
C VAL A 72 8.23 13.98 0.61
N ALA A 73 7.52 13.10 -0.08
CA ALA A 73 7.84 11.68 -0.14
C ALA A 73 8.31 11.30 -1.54
N ILE A 74 9.20 10.31 -1.60
CA ILE A 74 9.63 9.67 -2.84
C ILE A 74 8.77 8.42 -3.05
N GLU A 75 8.11 8.34 -4.20
CA GLU A 75 7.28 7.20 -4.59
C GLU A 75 7.91 6.38 -5.73
N ASP A 76 8.80 7.00 -6.52
CA ASP A 76 9.42 6.40 -7.70
C ASP A 76 10.95 6.54 -7.69
N VAL A 77 11.64 5.39 -7.74
CA VAL A 77 13.11 5.29 -7.82
C VAL A 77 13.60 4.86 -9.21
N THR A 78 12.73 4.82 -10.23
CA THR A 78 13.10 4.53 -11.62
C THR A 78 14.31 5.35 -12.11
N PRO A 79 14.44 6.65 -11.80
CA PRO A 79 15.62 7.43 -12.19
C PRO A 79 16.95 6.88 -11.64
N LEU A 80 16.93 6.16 -10.51
CA LEU A 80 18.14 5.58 -9.91
C LEU A 80 18.70 4.39 -10.69
N ALA A 81 17.92 3.75 -11.55
CA ALA A 81 18.34 2.51 -12.23
C ALA A 81 19.67 2.63 -13.00
N LYS A 82 20.03 3.85 -13.44
CA LYS A 82 21.27 4.13 -14.18
C LYS A 82 22.45 4.53 -13.28
N MET A 83 22.23 4.76 -11.99
CA MET A 83 23.24 5.21 -11.04
C MET A 83 24.08 4.05 -10.49
N THR A 84 24.60 3.21 -11.39
CA THR A 84 25.27 1.93 -11.07
C THR A 84 26.54 2.08 -10.22
N GLN A 85 27.05 3.29 -10.03
CA GLN A 85 28.19 3.60 -9.14
C GLN A 85 27.77 3.85 -7.69
N LEU A 86 26.48 3.85 -7.36
CA LEU A 86 26.02 4.00 -5.98
C LEU A 86 26.52 2.86 -5.10
N THR A 87 27.10 3.24 -3.96
CA THR A 87 27.56 2.31 -2.92
C THR A 87 26.69 2.39 -1.67
N GLU A 88 25.97 3.47 -1.45
CA GLU A 88 25.06 3.63 -0.33
C GLU A 88 23.77 4.33 -0.82
N LEU A 89 22.61 3.87 -0.35
CA LEU A 89 21.31 4.47 -0.61
C LEU A 89 20.47 4.45 0.67
N ASP A 90 19.92 5.61 1.01
CA ASP A 90 19.21 5.86 2.27
C ASP A 90 17.94 6.65 1.92
N LEU A 91 16.78 5.98 1.93
CA LEU A 91 15.47 6.56 1.58
C LEU A 91 14.37 6.19 2.63
N PRO A 92 14.61 6.39 3.93
CA PRO A 92 13.64 6.02 4.95
C PRO A 92 12.47 7.01 4.98
N ASN A 93 11.32 6.58 5.49
CA ASN A 93 10.11 7.41 5.66
C ASN A 93 9.58 8.00 4.35
N ASN A 94 9.56 7.17 3.30
CA ASN A 94 9.03 7.52 1.99
C ASN A 94 7.80 6.66 1.67
N GLU A 95 7.35 6.68 0.42
CA GLU A 95 6.12 6.00 0.00
C GLU A 95 6.41 4.95 -1.10
N LEU A 96 7.63 4.39 -1.09
CA LEU A 96 8.09 3.40 -2.07
C LEU A 96 7.34 2.09 -1.93
N LYS A 97 6.91 1.54 -3.07
CA LYS A 97 6.32 0.20 -3.19
C LYS A 97 7.15 -0.69 -4.10
N ASP A 98 7.55 -0.16 -5.25
CA ASP A 98 8.37 -0.85 -6.24
C ASP A 98 9.83 -0.41 -6.14
N ILE A 99 10.70 -1.38 -5.86
CA ILE A 99 12.16 -1.20 -5.81
C ILE A 99 12.87 -1.97 -6.92
N THR A 100 12.14 -2.49 -7.91
CA THR A 100 12.69 -3.15 -9.11
C THR A 100 13.81 -2.34 -9.77
N PRO A 101 13.72 -0.99 -9.89
CA PRO A 101 14.80 -0.18 -10.44
C PRO A 101 16.15 -0.32 -9.72
N LEU A 102 16.16 -0.68 -8.43
CA LEU A 102 17.39 -0.83 -7.64
C LEU A 102 18.20 -2.09 -7.98
N SER A 103 17.61 -3.05 -8.72
CA SER A 103 18.27 -4.31 -9.10
C SER A 103 19.55 -4.14 -9.93
N ASN A 104 19.73 -2.98 -10.58
CA ASN A 104 20.92 -2.65 -11.35
C ASN A 104 22.05 -2.00 -10.53
N LEU A 105 21.81 -1.69 -9.26
CA LEU A 105 22.78 -1.04 -8.37
C LEU A 105 23.78 -2.05 -7.79
N VAL A 106 24.48 -2.78 -8.66
CA VAL A 106 25.36 -3.90 -8.30
C VAL A 106 26.56 -3.53 -7.42
N ASN A 107 26.84 -2.23 -7.27
CA ASN A 107 27.88 -1.72 -6.38
C ASN A 107 27.39 -1.33 -4.98
N LEU A 108 26.09 -1.46 -4.71
CA LEU A 108 25.49 -1.05 -3.45
C LEU A 108 25.98 -1.92 -2.29
N GLN A 109 26.36 -1.27 -1.20
CA GLN A 109 26.92 -1.84 0.03
C GLN A 109 26.01 -1.58 1.23
N LYS A 110 25.41 -0.38 1.31
CA LYS A 110 24.42 -0.01 2.32
C LYS A 110 23.10 0.33 1.65
N LEU A 111 22.00 -0.26 2.10
CA LEU A 111 20.65 0.08 1.70
C LEU A 111 19.77 0.28 2.93
N ASP A 112 19.18 1.46 3.06
CA ASP A 112 18.19 1.76 4.08
C ASP A 112 16.89 2.23 3.42
N LEU A 113 15.84 1.41 3.57
CA LEU A 113 14.49 1.64 3.04
C LEU A 113 13.44 1.52 4.15
N GLU A 114 13.81 1.84 5.39
CA GLU A 114 12.90 1.84 6.53
C GLU A 114 11.64 2.69 6.28
N ALA A 115 10.50 2.27 6.84
CA ALA A 115 9.25 3.04 6.79
C ALA A 115 8.82 3.41 5.36
N ASN A 116 8.62 2.39 4.54
CA ASN A 116 8.06 2.45 3.19
C ASN A 116 6.91 1.42 3.08
N TYR A 117 6.44 1.12 1.86
CA TYR A 117 5.36 0.15 1.59
C TYR A 117 5.85 -1.04 0.75
N ILE A 118 7.10 -1.45 0.96
CA ILE A 118 7.75 -2.51 0.16
C ILE A 118 7.26 -3.87 0.63
N SER A 119 6.95 -4.76 -0.30
CA SER A 119 6.55 -6.15 -0.01
C SER A 119 7.42 -7.21 -0.70
N ASP A 120 8.17 -6.84 -1.74
CA ASP A 120 9.03 -7.74 -2.51
C ASP A 120 10.52 -7.39 -2.34
N LEU A 121 11.29 -8.37 -1.88
CA LEU A 121 12.75 -8.27 -1.71
C LEU A 121 13.54 -8.88 -2.89
N SER A 122 12.86 -9.44 -3.89
CA SER A 122 13.49 -10.03 -5.09
C SER A 122 14.48 -9.09 -5.79
N PRO A 123 14.20 -7.77 -5.94
CA PRO A 123 15.11 -6.85 -6.61
C PRO A 123 16.50 -6.74 -5.98
N VAL A 124 16.63 -6.95 -4.66
CA VAL A 124 17.93 -6.83 -3.97
C VAL A 124 18.70 -8.14 -3.86
N SER A 125 18.07 -9.28 -4.16
CA SER A 125 18.63 -10.64 -3.98
C SER A 125 20.01 -10.88 -4.62
N LYS A 126 20.31 -10.18 -5.73
CA LYS A 126 21.57 -10.33 -6.49
C LYS A 126 22.61 -9.25 -6.20
N LEU A 127 22.31 -8.29 -5.32
CA LEU A 127 23.20 -7.17 -4.97
C LEU A 127 24.28 -7.64 -4.00
N ASN A 128 25.22 -8.43 -4.53
CA ASN A 128 26.19 -9.20 -3.77
C ASN A 128 27.21 -8.39 -2.95
N LYS A 129 27.28 -7.07 -3.13
CA LYS A 129 28.15 -6.20 -2.33
C LYS A 129 27.47 -5.63 -1.09
N LEU A 130 26.17 -5.86 -0.91
CA LEU A 130 25.45 -5.41 0.28
C LEU A 130 26.03 -6.07 1.54
N VAL A 131 26.29 -5.22 2.53
CA VAL A 131 26.74 -5.58 3.88
C VAL A 131 25.74 -5.13 4.95
N TYR A 132 24.87 -4.17 4.61
CA TYR A 132 23.80 -3.67 5.49
C TYR A 132 22.54 -3.41 4.69
N LEU A 133 21.42 -3.99 5.13
CA LEU A 133 20.09 -3.76 4.60
C LEU A 133 19.11 -3.50 5.75
N SER A 134 18.37 -2.39 5.69
CA SER A 134 17.22 -2.13 6.57
C SER A 134 15.96 -2.01 5.73
N PHE A 135 14.96 -2.81 6.09
CA PHE A 135 13.58 -2.76 5.59
C PHE A 135 12.59 -2.73 6.75
N VAL A 136 13.00 -2.15 7.89
CA VAL A 136 12.14 -2.01 9.06
C VAL A 136 10.86 -1.28 8.68
N ALA A 137 9.72 -1.65 9.26
CA ALA A 137 8.44 -0.97 9.03
C ALA A 137 8.01 -0.91 7.55
N ASN A 138 8.00 -2.06 6.88
CA ASN A 138 7.48 -2.24 5.52
C ASN A 138 6.33 -3.28 5.53
N GLU A 139 5.96 -3.84 4.36
CA GLU A 139 4.89 -4.83 4.19
C GLU A 139 5.42 -6.21 3.77
N ILE A 140 6.64 -6.56 4.18
CA ILE A 140 7.33 -7.77 3.73
C ILE A 140 6.72 -9.01 4.36
N ARG A 141 6.53 -10.03 3.51
CA ARG A 141 5.91 -11.32 3.85
C ARG A 141 6.84 -12.51 3.67
N ASP A 142 7.89 -12.33 2.87
CA ASP A 142 8.81 -13.39 2.44
C ASP A 142 10.24 -12.84 2.40
N VAL A 143 11.14 -13.49 3.14
CA VAL A 143 12.57 -13.13 3.22
C VAL A 143 13.48 -14.10 2.45
N LYS A 144 12.93 -15.11 1.77
CA LYS A 144 13.72 -16.04 0.94
C LYS A 144 14.66 -15.34 -0.04
N PRO A 145 14.27 -14.24 -0.72
CA PRO A 145 15.16 -13.56 -1.65
C PRO A 145 16.48 -13.07 -1.03
N VAL A 146 16.55 -12.90 0.29
CA VAL A 146 17.72 -12.35 0.99
C VAL A 146 18.42 -13.36 1.92
N ILE A 147 18.01 -14.63 1.94
CA ILE A 147 18.66 -15.68 2.76
C ILE A 147 20.13 -15.84 2.42
N GLU A 148 20.48 -15.90 1.13
CA GLU A 148 21.89 -16.04 0.74
C GLU A 148 22.71 -14.79 1.04
N LEU A 149 22.09 -13.60 1.04
CA LEU A 149 22.74 -12.35 1.44
C LEU A 149 23.00 -12.31 2.95
N SER A 150 22.12 -12.90 3.78
CA SER A 150 22.25 -12.85 5.24
C SER A 150 23.49 -13.58 5.76
N LYS A 151 24.09 -14.46 4.96
CA LYS A 151 25.37 -15.12 5.28
C LYS A 151 26.54 -14.14 5.39
N LYS A 152 26.42 -12.93 4.81
CA LYS A 152 27.48 -11.92 4.76
C LYS A 152 27.03 -10.50 5.11
N ALA A 153 25.72 -10.25 5.15
CA ALA A 153 25.14 -8.94 5.38
C ALA A 153 24.29 -8.94 6.65
N TYR A 154 24.29 -7.80 7.34
CA TYR A 154 23.30 -7.52 8.38
C TYR A 154 21.97 -7.15 7.71
N ILE A 155 20.90 -7.88 8.02
CA ILE A 155 19.58 -7.68 7.41
C ILE A 155 18.53 -7.49 8.50
N ASN A 156 17.94 -6.30 8.57
CA ASN A 156 16.86 -5.98 9.48
C ASN A 156 15.53 -5.83 8.73
N VAL A 157 14.56 -6.68 9.06
CA VAL A 157 13.21 -6.74 8.46
C VAL A 157 12.15 -6.75 9.58
N GLN A 158 12.41 -6.05 10.67
CA GLN A 158 11.52 -6.01 11.83
C GLN A 158 10.33 -5.08 11.60
N ASN A 159 9.30 -5.23 12.45
CA ASN A 159 8.15 -4.34 12.54
C ASN A 159 7.34 -4.21 11.24
N GLN A 160 7.24 -5.29 10.46
CA GLN A 160 6.41 -5.27 9.27
C GLN A 160 4.93 -5.12 9.62
N LYS A 161 4.17 -4.46 8.73
CA LYS A 161 2.73 -4.29 8.86
C LYS A 161 2.06 -4.79 7.58
N VAL A 162 1.36 -5.90 7.68
CA VAL A 162 0.76 -6.59 6.54
C VAL A 162 -0.75 -6.43 6.61
N PHE A 163 -1.36 -5.90 5.56
CA PHE A 163 -2.81 -5.79 5.44
C PHE A 163 -3.37 -6.88 4.53
N LEU A 164 -4.46 -7.51 4.97
CA LEU A 164 -5.21 -8.50 4.22
C LEU A 164 -6.57 -7.95 3.82
N GLU A 165 -7.08 -8.43 2.67
CA GLU A 165 -8.42 -8.12 2.16
C GLU A 165 -9.50 -8.59 3.13
N ASP A 166 -10.57 -7.81 3.31
CA ASP A 166 -11.71 -8.12 4.18
C ASP A 166 -12.17 -9.59 4.07
N THR A 167 -12.44 -10.22 5.21
CA THR A 167 -12.94 -11.61 5.29
C THR A 167 -14.19 -11.71 6.14
N GLU A 168 -14.88 -12.84 6.09
CA GLU A 168 -16.10 -13.09 6.86
C GLU A 168 -15.78 -13.85 8.16
N VAL A 169 -16.65 -13.69 9.16
CA VAL A 169 -16.60 -14.50 10.39
C VAL A 169 -16.58 -15.99 10.03
N ASN A 170 -15.75 -16.75 10.73
CA ASN A 170 -15.50 -18.18 10.54
C ASN A 170 -14.90 -18.60 9.20
N LYS A 171 -14.60 -17.66 8.29
CA LYS A 171 -13.89 -17.96 7.05
C LYS A 171 -12.43 -18.27 7.34
N GLU A 172 -11.94 -19.34 6.70
CA GLU A 172 -10.54 -19.76 6.77
C GLU A 172 -9.67 -18.87 5.87
N VAL A 173 -8.64 -18.25 6.45
CA VAL A 173 -7.69 -17.40 5.74
C VAL A 173 -6.29 -17.97 5.93
N LYS A 174 -5.64 -18.30 4.81
CA LYS A 174 -4.25 -18.79 4.83
C LYS A 174 -3.31 -17.65 5.23
N VAL A 175 -2.44 -17.90 6.19
CA VAL A 175 -1.43 -16.94 6.64
C VAL A 175 -0.44 -16.69 5.51
N PRO A 176 -0.26 -15.44 5.06
CA PRO A 176 0.65 -15.13 3.96
C PRO A 176 2.01 -14.67 4.51
N ILE A 177 2.55 -15.41 5.48
CA ILE A 177 3.88 -15.18 6.05
C ILE A 177 4.65 -16.47 5.84
N TYR A 178 5.85 -16.38 5.26
CA TYR A 178 6.61 -17.54 4.84
C TYR A 178 7.88 -17.72 5.67
N GLU A 179 8.18 -18.96 6.01
CA GLU A 179 9.45 -19.35 6.63
C GLU A 179 10.54 -19.50 5.55
N LYS A 180 11.78 -19.78 5.98
CA LYS A 180 12.95 -19.89 5.09
C LYS A 180 12.85 -20.98 4.01
N ASP A 181 12.06 -22.02 4.25
CA ASP A 181 11.79 -23.11 3.31
C ASP A 181 10.64 -22.79 2.34
N GLY A 182 9.95 -21.66 2.54
CA GLY A 182 8.80 -21.25 1.75
C GLY A 182 7.47 -21.81 2.24
N GLU A 183 7.47 -22.59 3.33
CA GLU A 183 6.24 -23.01 3.99
C GLU A 183 5.60 -21.85 4.75
N VAL A 184 4.29 -21.97 4.99
CA VAL A 184 3.56 -20.98 5.77
C VAL A 184 4.03 -21.02 7.22
N SER A 185 4.30 -19.85 7.79
CA SER A 185 4.72 -19.69 9.18
C SER A 185 3.70 -20.30 10.13
N THR A 186 4.20 -21.25 10.93
CA THR A 186 3.50 -21.87 12.07
C THR A 186 3.67 -21.11 13.38
N LYS A 187 4.51 -20.07 13.38
CA LYS A 187 4.96 -19.36 14.58
C LYS A 187 4.31 -17.98 14.68
N ILE A 188 2.98 -17.94 14.70
CA ILE A 188 2.22 -16.71 14.91
C ILE A 188 1.63 -16.66 16.33
N ARG A 189 1.30 -15.44 16.78
CA ARG A 189 0.61 -15.16 18.03
C ARG A 189 -0.61 -14.31 17.75
N LEU A 190 -1.80 -14.87 18.01
CA LEU A 190 -3.05 -14.11 17.92
C LEU A 190 -3.05 -13.01 19.00
N LYS A 191 -3.40 -11.78 18.61
CA LYS A 191 -3.50 -10.63 19.51
C LYS A 191 -4.94 -10.21 19.74
N SER A 192 -5.79 -10.37 18.74
CA SER A 192 -7.23 -10.19 18.89
C SER A 192 -7.90 -11.46 19.44
N ASP A 193 -9.08 -11.28 20.01
CA ASP A 193 -9.96 -12.33 20.50
C ASP A 193 -10.69 -13.08 19.37
N GLY A 194 -11.29 -14.23 19.69
CA GLY A 194 -12.06 -15.04 18.74
C GLY A 194 -11.24 -15.70 17.64
N GLY A 195 -9.91 -15.61 17.68
CA GLY A 195 -9.03 -16.22 16.69
C GLY A 195 -8.70 -17.67 17.02
N THR A 196 -8.64 -18.49 15.99
CA THR A 196 -8.00 -19.81 16.03
C THR A 196 -6.92 -19.87 14.95
N TYR A 197 -5.85 -20.59 15.24
CA TYR A 197 -4.75 -20.81 14.30
C TYR A 197 -4.35 -22.28 14.28
N SER A 198 -4.41 -22.89 13.10
CA SER A 198 -4.05 -24.29 12.89
C SER A 198 -3.60 -24.50 11.45
N ASN A 199 -2.54 -25.27 11.22
CA ASN A 199 -2.08 -25.67 9.89
C ASN A 199 -1.92 -24.50 8.89
N GLY A 200 -1.35 -23.38 9.31
CA GLY A 200 -1.15 -22.23 8.40
C GLY A 200 -2.41 -21.40 8.13
N VAL A 201 -3.52 -21.68 8.82
CA VAL A 201 -4.80 -21.00 8.61
C VAL A 201 -5.24 -20.29 9.88
N VAL A 202 -5.65 -19.03 9.74
CA VAL A 202 -6.33 -18.25 10.77
C VAL A 202 -7.83 -18.23 10.47
N LYS A 203 -8.64 -18.35 11.52
CA LYS A 203 -10.09 -18.18 11.47
C LYS A 203 -10.54 -17.34 12.65
N TRP A 204 -11.42 -16.37 12.39
CA TRP A 204 -11.94 -15.43 13.40
C TRP A 204 -13.44 -15.63 13.63
N SER A 205 -13.85 -15.84 14.87
CA SER A 205 -15.26 -16.07 15.25
C SER A 205 -16.02 -14.79 15.60
N THR A 206 -15.36 -13.63 15.56
CA THR A 206 -15.97 -12.32 15.86
C THR A 206 -15.56 -11.28 14.81
N PRO A 207 -16.44 -10.32 14.49
CA PRO A 207 -16.14 -9.25 13.54
C PRO A 207 -15.18 -8.21 14.13
N GLY A 208 -14.76 -7.26 13.28
CA GLY A 208 -13.87 -6.14 13.62
C GLY A 208 -12.48 -6.27 13.02
N GLU A 209 -11.62 -5.30 13.32
CA GLU A 209 -10.21 -5.38 12.97
C GLU A 209 -9.53 -6.44 13.86
N LYS A 210 -8.90 -7.42 13.21
CA LYS A 210 -8.21 -8.53 13.86
C LYS A 210 -6.73 -8.49 13.56
N VAL A 211 -5.93 -8.77 14.59
CA VAL A 211 -4.47 -8.67 14.54
C VAL A 211 -3.84 -9.96 15.07
N TYR A 212 -2.80 -10.40 14.36
CA TYR A 212 -1.87 -11.41 14.86
C TYR A 212 -0.43 -11.00 14.55
N GLU A 213 0.49 -11.40 15.41
CA GLU A 213 1.93 -11.12 15.30
C GLU A 213 2.67 -12.36 14.76
N PHE A 214 3.75 -12.15 14.03
CA PHE A 214 4.69 -13.19 13.62
C PHE A 214 6.11 -12.83 14.07
N GLY A 215 7.00 -13.82 14.09
CA GLY A 215 8.39 -13.61 14.52
C GLY A 215 8.62 -13.61 16.03
N VAL A 216 7.64 -14.10 16.82
CA VAL A 216 7.66 -14.02 18.31
C VAL A 216 8.78 -14.87 18.95
N LYS A 217 9.30 -15.88 18.25
CA LYS A 217 10.40 -16.75 18.71
C LYS A 217 11.59 -16.72 17.74
N ASP A 218 11.86 -15.55 17.16
CA ASP A 218 12.92 -15.29 16.17
C ASP A 218 13.16 -16.48 15.21
N PRO A 219 12.28 -16.66 14.20
CA PRO A 219 12.30 -17.84 13.33
C PRO A 219 13.57 -17.97 12.48
N PHE A 220 14.41 -16.95 12.46
CA PHE A 220 15.52 -16.76 11.54
C PHE A 220 16.85 -16.48 12.27
N ASN A 221 16.92 -16.73 13.58
CA ASN A 221 18.11 -16.51 14.40
C ASN A 221 19.36 -17.25 13.86
N ASP A 222 19.17 -18.38 13.16
CA ASP A 222 20.25 -19.11 12.46
C ASP A 222 20.74 -18.41 11.18
N THR A 223 19.91 -17.55 10.58
CA THR A 223 20.24 -16.77 9.37
C THR A 223 20.74 -15.36 9.67
N GLY A 224 20.53 -14.86 10.89
CA GLY A 224 20.82 -13.47 11.28
C GLY A 224 19.84 -12.44 10.71
N ILE A 225 18.72 -12.88 10.11
CA ILE A 225 17.64 -12.00 9.64
C ILE A 225 16.67 -11.76 10.78
N PHE A 226 16.45 -10.50 11.13
CA PHE A 226 15.44 -10.14 12.12
C PHE A 226 14.10 -9.89 11.41
N PHE A 227 13.21 -10.89 11.38
CA PHE A 227 11.91 -10.82 10.68
C PHE A 227 10.73 -10.92 11.65
N THR A 228 10.06 -9.79 11.88
CA THR A 228 8.94 -9.68 12.81
C THR A 228 7.89 -8.72 12.26
N GLY A 229 6.65 -8.85 12.72
CA GLY A 229 5.61 -7.91 12.33
C GLY A 229 4.23 -8.34 12.79
N SER A 230 3.25 -7.58 12.30
CA SER A 230 1.84 -7.78 12.57
C SER A 230 1.07 -7.88 11.26
N VAL A 231 0.08 -8.76 11.25
CA VAL A 231 -0.91 -8.87 10.17
C VAL A 231 -2.23 -8.34 10.68
N ILE A 232 -2.87 -7.48 9.88
CA ILE A 232 -4.16 -6.87 10.15
C ILE A 232 -5.17 -7.34 9.10
N GLN A 233 -6.33 -7.75 9.58
CA GLN A 233 -7.43 -8.27 8.78
C GLN A 233 -8.74 -7.71 9.33
N LYS A 234 -9.52 -7.03 8.50
CA LYS A 234 -10.90 -6.68 8.87
C LYS A 234 -11.81 -7.88 8.63
N VAL A 235 -12.57 -8.24 9.66
CA VAL A 235 -13.53 -9.35 9.65
C VAL A 235 -14.93 -8.76 9.71
N VAL A 236 -15.76 -9.08 8.72
CA VAL A 236 -17.16 -8.67 8.67
C VAL A 236 -18.06 -9.83 9.07
N ASN A 237 -19.26 -9.55 9.55
CA ASN A 237 -20.26 -10.60 9.76
C ASN A 237 -20.47 -11.38 8.47
N GLU A 238 -20.74 -12.69 8.60
CA GLU A 238 -21.15 -13.52 7.48
C GLU A 238 -22.27 -12.80 6.73
N LYS A 239 -22.11 -12.64 5.41
CA LYS A 239 -23.20 -12.14 4.59
C LYS A 239 -24.29 -13.19 4.72
N VAL A 240 -25.38 -12.85 5.41
CA VAL A 240 -26.61 -13.63 5.31
C VAL A 240 -26.87 -13.76 3.82
N ALA A 241 -26.94 -14.99 3.31
CA ALA A 241 -27.25 -15.24 1.91
C ALA A 241 -28.42 -14.33 1.54
N GLU A 242 -28.16 -13.34 0.69
CA GLU A 242 -29.19 -12.39 0.30
C GLU A 242 -30.33 -13.22 -0.27
N GLU A 243 -31.49 -13.13 0.36
CA GLU A 243 -32.72 -13.72 -0.14
C GLU A 243 -32.83 -13.25 -1.59
N VAL A 244 -32.79 -14.18 -2.56
CA VAL A 244 -32.80 -13.80 -3.97
C VAL A 244 -34.18 -13.19 -4.25
N ILE A 245 -34.23 -11.86 -4.29
CA ILE A 245 -35.46 -11.14 -4.62
C ILE A 245 -35.65 -11.24 -6.14
N GLU A 246 -36.35 -12.28 -6.58
CA GLU A 246 -36.88 -12.37 -7.95
C GLU A 246 -38.24 -11.67 -8.01
N PHE A 247 -38.39 -10.74 -8.95
CA PHE A 247 -39.66 -10.10 -9.25
C PHE A 247 -40.33 -10.82 -10.43
N LYS A 248 -41.61 -11.17 -10.29
CA LYS A 248 -42.39 -11.95 -11.26
C LYS A 248 -42.61 -11.20 -12.58
N ASP A 249 -42.62 -9.88 -12.52
CA ASP A 249 -42.82 -8.95 -13.64
C ASP A 249 -41.51 -8.50 -14.29
N VAL A 250 -40.36 -9.04 -13.87
CA VAL A 250 -39.05 -8.78 -14.49
C VAL A 250 -38.60 -10.06 -15.21
N PRO A 251 -38.69 -10.11 -16.54
CA PRO A 251 -38.34 -11.32 -17.29
C PRO A 251 -36.86 -11.69 -17.16
N LYS A 252 -36.58 -13.00 -17.09
CA LYS A 252 -35.20 -13.50 -17.12
C LYS A 252 -34.53 -13.17 -18.45
N GLY A 253 -33.29 -12.69 -18.40
CA GLY A 253 -32.52 -12.22 -19.55
C GLY A 253 -32.88 -10.80 -20.02
N HIS A 254 -33.79 -10.10 -19.34
CA HIS A 254 -34.10 -8.71 -19.65
C HIS A 254 -32.89 -7.82 -19.35
N TRP A 255 -32.61 -6.81 -20.17
CA TRP A 255 -31.44 -5.93 -20.00
C TRP A 255 -31.42 -5.24 -18.62
N ALA A 256 -32.60 -4.99 -18.05
CA ALA A 256 -32.76 -4.35 -16.74
C ALA A 256 -32.68 -5.35 -15.55
N GLU A 257 -32.70 -6.66 -15.78
CA GLU A 257 -32.80 -7.69 -14.73
C GLU A 257 -31.71 -7.52 -13.67
N GLY A 258 -30.44 -7.42 -14.11
CA GLY A 258 -29.31 -7.25 -13.19
C GLY A 258 -29.36 -5.94 -12.40
N TYR A 259 -29.87 -4.87 -13.01
CA TYR A 259 -30.02 -3.57 -12.34
C TYR A 259 -31.15 -3.57 -11.32
N VAL A 260 -32.29 -4.17 -11.66
CA VAL A 260 -33.43 -4.34 -10.75
C VAL A 260 -33.02 -5.19 -9.55
N LYS A 261 -32.31 -6.29 -9.80
CA LYS A 261 -31.74 -7.12 -8.73
C LYS A 261 -30.82 -6.31 -7.84
N ALA A 262 -29.88 -5.55 -8.43
CA ALA A 262 -28.98 -4.70 -7.66
C ALA A 262 -29.74 -3.68 -6.80
N LEU A 263 -30.81 -3.04 -7.30
CA LEU A 263 -31.63 -2.12 -6.51
C LEU A 263 -32.29 -2.83 -5.31
N ALA A 264 -32.73 -4.08 -5.47
CA ALA A 264 -33.36 -4.87 -4.41
C ALA A 264 -32.36 -5.38 -3.38
N ASP A 265 -31.24 -5.97 -3.81
CA ASP A 265 -30.11 -6.40 -2.96
C ASP A 265 -29.62 -5.23 -2.10
N ASN A 266 -29.59 -4.03 -2.70
CA ASN A 266 -29.18 -2.83 -2.02
C ASN A 266 -30.28 -2.21 -1.12
N ASN A 267 -31.43 -2.85 -0.92
CA ASN A 267 -32.56 -2.28 -0.15
C ASN A 267 -33.02 -0.89 -0.65
N ILE A 268 -32.77 -0.56 -1.91
CA ILE A 268 -33.19 0.71 -2.53
C ILE A 268 -34.68 0.62 -2.90
N SER A 269 -35.11 -0.52 -3.44
CA SER A 269 -36.52 -0.82 -3.75
C SER A 269 -36.88 -2.26 -3.36
N LYS A 270 -38.11 -2.46 -2.88
CA LYS A 270 -38.68 -3.80 -2.58
C LYS A 270 -39.87 -4.14 -3.49
N GLY A 271 -40.10 -3.31 -4.52
CA GLY A 271 -41.30 -3.40 -5.35
C GLY A 271 -42.58 -3.16 -4.53
N ASP A 272 -43.64 -3.86 -4.88
CA ASP A 272 -44.95 -3.78 -4.21
C ASP A 272 -45.08 -4.65 -2.95
N GLY A 273 -44.03 -5.41 -2.60
CA GLY A 273 -44.04 -6.37 -1.49
C GLY A 273 -44.84 -7.66 -1.75
N LYS A 274 -45.41 -7.83 -2.95
CA LYS A 274 -46.13 -9.04 -3.41
C LYS A 274 -45.37 -9.81 -4.49
N GLY A 275 -44.15 -9.35 -4.78
CA GLY A 275 -43.22 -9.96 -5.73
C GLY A 275 -43.25 -9.32 -7.12
N ASN A 276 -43.72 -8.08 -7.26
CA ASN A 276 -43.60 -7.31 -8.50
C ASN A 276 -42.72 -6.06 -8.28
N PHE A 277 -41.84 -5.75 -9.23
CA PHE A 277 -40.98 -4.57 -9.21
C PHE A 277 -41.76 -3.30 -9.58
N LEU A 278 -42.77 -3.42 -10.45
CA LEU A 278 -43.61 -2.33 -10.97
C LEU A 278 -42.82 -1.26 -11.76
N GLY A 279 -41.93 -1.69 -12.64
CA GLY A 279 -41.07 -0.77 -13.42
C GLY A 279 -41.81 0.21 -14.34
N ASP A 280 -43.04 -0.13 -14.73
CA ASP A 280 -43.88 0.67 -15.64
C ASP A 280 -44.99 1.48 -14.94
N ASP A 281 -45.06 1.43 -13.61
CA ASP A 281 -46.12 2.10 -12.82
C ASP A 281 -45.76 3.56 -12.47
N PHE A 282 -46.77 4.36 -12.11
CA PHE A 282 -46.58 5.75 -11.72
C PHE A 282 -45.97 5.87 -10.31
N VAL A 283 -44.76 6.44 -10.23
CA VAL A 283 -44.09 6.74 -8.96
C VAL A 283 -44.56 8.09 -8.42
N THR A 284 -45.10 8.13 -7.19
CA THR A 284 -45.46 9.40 -6.55
C THR A 284 -44.22 10.20 -6.15
N ARG A 285 -44.37 11.52 -5.92
CA ARG A 285 -43.26 12.39 -5.49
C ARG A 285 -42.62 11.90 -4.19
N GLU A 286 -43.42 11.39 -3.26
CA GLU A 286 -42.99 10.85 -1.97
C GLU A 286 -42.18 9.55 -2.14
N GLN A 287 -42.64 8.66 -3.02
CA GLN A 287 -41.93 7.42 -3.34
C GLN A 287 -40.60 7.71 -4.04
N TYR A 288 -40.59 8.64 -4.99
CA TYR A 288 -39.38 9.07 -5.69
C TYR A 288 -38.36 9.70 -4.73
N ALA A 289 -38.80 10.57 -3.82
CA ALA A 289 -37.93 11.17 -2.80
C ALA A 289 -37.33 10.11 -1.86
N ARG A 290 -38.12 9.12 -1.44
CA ARG A 290 -37.65 8.02 -0.59
C ARG A 290 -36.66 7.10 -1.32
N PHE A 291 -36.87 6.85 -2.61
CA PHE A 291 -35.95 6.11 -3.46
C PHE A 291 -34.57 6.79 -3.52
N LEU A 292 -34.53 8.10 -3.81
CA LEU A 292 -33.29 8.87 -3.83
C LEU A 292 -32.59 8.91 -2.46
N TYR A 293 -33.35 9.08 -1.38
CA TYR A 293 -32.81 9.07 -0.02
C TYR A 293 -32.09 7.76 0.31
N ASN A 294 -32.69 6.61 -0.04
CA ASN A 294 -32.09 5.30 0.21
C ASN A 294 -30.84 5.06 -0.65
N ALA A 295 -30.77 5.62 -1.85
CA ALA A 295 -29.61 5.50 -2.73
C ALA A 295 -28.39 6.31 -2.21
N ILE A 296 -28.63 7.45 -1.58
CA ILE A 296 -27.56 8.36 -1.09
C ILE A 296 -27.03 7.96 0.28
N LYS A 297 -27.88 7.38 1.15
CA LYS A 297 -27.56 7.15 2.57
C LYS A 297 -26.85 5.80 2.86
N LYS A 298 -26.26 5.17 1.86
CA LYS A 298 -25.54 3.89 1.98
C LYS A 298 -24.11 4.06 2.47
#